data_AF-A0A956DPM5-F1
#
_entry.id   AF-A0A956DPM5-F1
#
_cell.length_a   1.000
_cell.length_b   1.000
_cell.length_c   1.000
_cell.angle_alpha   90.00
_cell.angle_beta   90.00
_cell.angle_gamma   90.00
#
_symmetry.space_group_name_H-M   'P 1'
#
loop_
_entity.id
_entity.type
_entity.pdbx_description
1 polymer ?
#
loop_
_entity_poly.entity_id
_entity_poly.type
_entity_poly.pdbx_seq_one_letter_code
_entity_poly.pdbx_strand_id
1 'polypeptide(L)'
;MRASVGVGSDDVVVTFLGRLLDIKRVDEIPAVAARVRATKPTRAVHYFIIGEGPERERIEKSIAKHDVADLVHMLGYVAQPDLGRWLAASDIGLILSSRDNSPKALNEMMNFGMALVATEIAGTTFDLVRERQNGHVVGVGDVDAVAGHIVAMVNDDVLERYGKRSLEIVSRWSFAADVSAIKNAALRLDASREPARTGATWGGSSISTQLVADGPAFAVTKGPAEHFFGYFNLCPWNKTGDHLLLHRTTSKNALPLMTDEVELLALPNDDYSRPIFIGRSSAWNWQQGTLLQWLGPEPHRVVYNVRDRSGAFRARLVDIRTGEGEELERPVYHVAPCGRLAYSVDFRRLHFARRGYGYTVPDATRDQLAQGAPVDDGIWRIDLETGLSELFIPLRRLVFVAPEPSMATALHWVDHIQVSRGGSFVAFFHRWMTPDGAFSSRLMVADRNADDVVCLVAGGSASHYDWRDDTHILGWLRPERRVNNLRSS
;
A
#
# COMPACT_ATOMS: atom_id res chain seq x y z
N MET A 1 29.85 -19.90 -17.15
CA MET A 1 28.44 -20.18 -16.79
C MET A 1 27.80 -21.19 -17.74
N ARG A 2 27.66 -20.91 -19.05
CA ARG A 2 27.06 -21.88 -20.00
C ARG A 2 27.71 -23.28 -19.95
N ALA A 3 29.04 -23.33 -20.06
CA ALA A 3 29.77 -24.60 -20.02
C ALA A 3 29.60 -25.40 -18.71
N SER A 4 29.35 -24.75 -17.56
CA SER A 4 29.18 -25.47 -16.29
C SER A 4 27.84 -26.22 -16.19
N VAL A 5 26.93 -25.98 -17.12
CA VAL A 5 25.65 -26.71 -17.27
C VAL A 5 25.52 -27.35 -18.65
N GLY A 6 26.64 -27.55 -19.35
CA GLY A 6 26.67 -28.26 -20.64
C GLY A 6 26.11 -27.48 -21.82
N VAL A 7 25.96 -26.15 -21.72
CA VAL A 7 25.48 -25.29 -22.81
C VAL A 7 26.68 -24.75 -23.60
N GLY A 8 26.62 -24.85 -24.93
CA GLY A 8 27.64 -24.38 -25.87
C GLY A 8 27.67 -22.86 -26.02
N SER A 9 28.75 -22.34 -26.62
CA SER A 9 28.87 -20.91 -26.94
C SER A 9 27.85 -20.46 -27.98
N ASP A 10 27.57 -21.35 -28.94
CA ASP A 10 26.73 -21.07 -30.09
C ASP A 10 25.26 -21.43 -29.81
N ASP A 11 24.90 -21.85 -28.60
CA ASP A 11 23.51 -22.12 -28.25
C ASP A 11 22.78 -20.83 -27.84
N VAL A 12 21.45 -20.87 -27.92
CA VAL A 12 20.59 -19.78 -27.43
C VAL A 12 20.01 -20.15 -26.07
N VAL A 13 20.02 -19.19 -25.15
CA VAL A 13 19.56 -19.35 -23.78
C VAL A 13 18.34 -18.47 -23.52
N VAL A 14 17.21 -19.11 -23.26
CA VAL A 14 15.97 -18.49 -22.76
C VAL A 14 15.98 -18.55 -21.23
N THR A 15 15.61 -17.50 -20.52
CA THR A 15 15.70 -17.45 -19.06
C THR A 15 14.44 -16.93 -18.41
N PHE A 16 13.99 -17.66 -17.40
CA PHE A 16 13.05 -17.19 -16.40
C PHE A 16 13.80 -16.87 -15.10
N LEU A 17 13.43 -15.76 -14.47
CA LEU A 17 13.96 -15.33 -13.18
C LEU A 17 12.82 -14.99 -12.21
N GLY A 18 12.75 -15.67 -11.08
CA GLY A 18 11.83 -15.34 -9.99
C GLY A 18 11.45 -16.52 -9.12
N ARG A 19 10.63 -16.24 -8.09
CA ARG A 19 10.08 -17.28 -7.22
C ARG A 19 9.16 -18.22 -8.00
N LEU A 20 9.28 -19.53 -7.80
CA LEU A 20 8.48 -20.55 -8.49
C LEU A 20 7.09 -20.68 -7.84
N LEU A 21 6.18 -19.81 -8.26
CA LEU A 21 4.78 -19.77 -7.83
C LEU A 21 3.85 -20.13 -8.99
N ASP A 22 2.66 -20.66 -8.69
CA ASP A 22 1.68 -21.05 -9.71
C ASP A 22 1.33 -19.88 -10.65
N ILE A 23 1.17 -18.68 -10.10
CA ILE A 23 0.91 -17.46 -10.88
C ILE A 23 2.00 -17.11 -11.92
N LYS A 24 3.20 -17.67 -11.79
CA LYS A 24 4.34 -17.44 -12.71
C LYS A 24 4.34 -18.40 -13.89
N ARG A 25 3.59 -19.51 -13.80
CA ARG A 25 3.33 -20.49 -14.87
C ARG A 25 4.62 -21.03 -15.49
N VAL A 26 5.63 -21.22 -14.65
CA VAL A 26 6.96 -21.74 -15.04
C VAL A 26 6.87 -23.20 -15.48
N ASP A 27 5.82 -23.92 -15.05
CA ASP A 27 5.52 -25.29 -15.45
C ASP A 27 5.20 -25.44 -16.95
N GLU A 28 4.97 -24.34 -17.67
CA GLU A 28 4.79 -24.31 -19.12
C GLU A 28 6.09 -24.32 -19.92
N ILE A 29 7.21 -23.88 -19.33
CA ILE A 29 8.51 -23.80 -20.02
C ILE A 29 8.91 -25.13 -20.68
N PRO A 30 8.73 -26.31 -20.04
CA PRO A 30 9.03 -27.58 -20.70
C PRO A 30 8.19 -27.86 -21.95
N ALA A 31 6.91 -27.48 -21.95
CA ALA A 31 6.05 -27.63 -23.12
C ALA A 31 6.50 -26.70 -24.26
N VAL A 32 6.85 -25.45 -23.93
CA VAL A 32 7.48 -24.50 -24.87
C VAL A 32 8.76 -25.09 -25.45
N ALA A 33 9.66 -25.61 -24.61
CA ALA A 33 10.93 -26.21 -25.02
C ALA A 33 10.74 -27.36 -26.01
N ALA A 34 9.80 -28.26 -25.73
CA ALA A 34 9.47 -29.36 -26.64
C ALA A 34 8.95 -28.87 -27.99
N ARG A 35 8.13 -27.80 -27.98
CA ARG A 35 7.56 -27.21 -29.19
C ARG A 35 8.63 -26.53 -30.04
N VAL A 36 9.54 -25.77 -29.42
CA VAL A 36 10.70 -25.17 -30.10
C VAL A 36 11.60 -26.27 -30.67
N ARG A 37 11.94 -27.31 -29.90
CA ARG A 37 12.75 -28.44 -30.39
C ARG A 37 12.13 -29.11 -31.61
N ALA A 38 10.80 -29.26 -31.65
CA ALA A 38 10.10 -29.87 -32.78
C ALA A 38 10.26 -29.09 -34.10
N THR A 39 10.53 -27.78 -34.04
CA THR A 39 10.82 -26.95 -35.22
C THR A 39 12.22 -27.14 -35.80
N LYS A 40 13.10 -27.87 -35.08
CA LYS A 40 14.50 -28.13 -35.45
C LYS A 40 15.25 -26.82 -35.79
N PRO A 41 15.36 -25.88 -34.84
CA PRO A 41 16.10 -24.64 -35.06
C PRO A 41 17.56 -24.94 -35.40
N THR A 42 18.20 -24.00 -36.10
CA THR A 42 19.61 -24.13 -36.53
C THR A 42 20.60 -24.16 -35.37
N ARG A 43 20.18 -23.71 -34.19
CA ARG A 43 20.95 -23.66 -32.93
C ARG A 43 20.13 -24.31 -31.82
N ALA A 44 20.78 -24.99 -30.87
CA ALA A 44 20.05 -25.53 -29.73
C ALA A 44 19.54 -24.39 -28.84
N VAL A 45 18.35 -24.58 -28.27
CA VAL A 45 17.72 -23.60 -27.38
C VAL A 45 17.58 -24.21 -26.00
N HIS A 46 18.33 -23.66 -25.05
CA HIS A 46 18.31 -24.07 -23.65
C HIS A 46 17.49 -23.09 -22.81
N TYR A 47 16.95 -23.58 -21.70
CA TYR A 47 16.08 -22.83 -20.80
C TYR A 47 16.67 -22.82 -19.40
N PHE A 48 17.00 -21.64 -18.88
CA PHE A 48 17.44 -21.45 -17.51
C PHE A 48 16.25 -21.04 -16.65
N ILE A 49 15.98 -21.82 -15.61
CA ILE A 49 14.98 -21.49 -14.59
C ILE A 49 15.74 -21.11 -13.32
N ILE A 50 15.81 -19.80 -13.05
CA ILE A 50 16.51 -19.24 -11.90
C ILE A 50 15.49 -18.87 -10.82
N GLY A 51 15.53 -19.59 -9.71
CA GLY A 51 14.67 -19.39 -8.56
C GLY A 51 14.29 -20.68 -7.85
N GLU A 52 13.62 -20.51 -6.71
CA GLU A 52 13.07 -21.60 -5.89
C GLU A 52 11.63 -21.30 -5.53
N GLY A 53 10.86 -22.33 -5.18
CA GLY A 53 9.49 -22.17 -4.75
C GLY A 53 8.65 -23.44 -4.76
N PRO A 54 7.41 -23.36 -4.26
CA PRO A 54 6.52 -24.51 -4.08
C PRO A 54 6.20 -25.26 -5.39
N GLU A 55 6.22 -24.59 -6.55
CA GLU A 55 5.90 -25.26 -7.83
C GLU A 55 7.05 -26.09 -8.41
N ARG A 56 8.21 -26.18 -7.73
CA ARG A 56 9.40 -26.89 -8.25
C ARG A 56 9.10 -28.33 -8.71
N GLU A 57 8.42 -29.11 -7.87
CA GLU A 57 8.11 -30.52 -8.20
C GLU A 57 7.20 -30.63 -9.45
N ARG A 58 6.26 -29.70 -9.61
CA ARG A 58 5.38 -29.65 -10.79
C ARG A 58 6.17 -29.34 -12.06
N ILE A 59 7.14 -28.43 -11.98
CA ILE A 59 8.03 -28.10 -13.10
C ILE A 59 8.89 -29.31 -13.48
N GLU A 60 9.50 -29.99 -12.50
CA GLU A 60 10.31 -31.19 -12.74
C GLU A 60 9.48 -32.33 -13.37
N LYS A 61 8.24 -32.53 -12.92
CA LYS A 61 7.29 -33.46 -13.59
C LYS A 61 6.99 -33.04 -15.03
N SER A 62 6.84 -31.74 -15.29
CA SER A 62 6.62 -31.21 -16.64
C SER A 62 7.85 -31.43 -17.54
N ILE A 63 9.07 -31.28 -17.01
CA ILE A 63 10.33 -31.59 -17.72
C ILE A 63 10.36 -33.06 -18.15
N ALA A 64 10.08 -33.98 -17.23
CA ALA A 64 10.04 -35.41 -17.51
C ALA A 64 8.94 -35.77 -18.53
N LYS A 65 7.74 -35.19 -18.35
CA LYS A 65 6.58 -35.42 -19.24
C LYS A 65 6.88 -35.05 -20.71
N HIS A 66 7.60 -33.95 -20.93
CA HIS A 66 7.90 -33.45 -22.27
C HIS A 66 9.25 -33.94 -22.82
N ASP A 67 9.99 -34.73 -22.04
CA ASP A 67 11.29 -35.29 -22.40
C ASP A 67 12.31 -34.21 -22.83
N VAL A 68 12.47 -33.16 -22.02
CA VAL A 68 13.32 -31.98 -22.32
C VAL A 68 14.38 -31.72 -21.25
N ALA A 69 14.77 -32.75 -20.48
CA ALA A 69 15.74 -32.62 -19.40
C ALA A 69 17.15 -32.21 -19.88
N ASP A 70 17.46 -32.45 -21.15
CA ASP A 70 18.68 -32.02 -21.83
C ASP A 70 18.67 -30.51 -22.17
N LEU A 71 17.49 -29.89 -22.25
CA LEU A 71 17.33 -28.49 -22.65
C LEU A 71 16.93 -27.56 -21.49
N VAL A 72 16.24 -28.07 -20.47
CA VAL A 72 15.71 -27.26 -19.36
C VAL A 72 16.53 -27.45 -18.09
N HIS A 73 17.19 -26.38 -17.66
CA HIS A 73 18.11 -26.37 -16.52
C HIS A 73 17.47 -25.66 -15.32
N MET A 74 17.16 -26.44 -14.28
CA MET A 74 16.74 -25.92 -12.98
C MET A 74 17.97 -25.47 -12.19
N LEU A 75 18.23 -24.16 -12.18
CA LEU A 75 19.43 -23.59 -11.53
C LEU A 75 19.23 -23.31 -10.04
N GLY A 76 17.99 -23.39 -9.55
CA GLY A 76 17.64 -23.11 -8.17
C GLY A 76 17.84 -21.64 -7.80
N TYR A 77 17.96 -21.36 -6.51
CA TYR A 77 18.21 -20.01 -6.02
C TYR A 77 19.65 -19.58 -6.28
N VAL A 78 19.81 -18.45 -6.96
CA VAL A 78 21.11 -17.82 -7.23
C VAL A 78 21.17 -16.50 -6.47
N ALA A 79 22.23 -16.31 -5.69
CA ALA A 79 22.45 -15.07 -4.93
C ALA A 79 22.80 -13.89 -5.86
N GLN A 80 22.44 -12.67 -5.43
CA GLN A 80 22.63 -11.43 -6.20
C GLN A 80 24.05 -11.23 -6.79
N PRO A 81 25.16 -11.53 -6.08
CA PRO A 81 26.51 -11.37 -6.65
C PRO A 81 26.78 -12.25 -7.87
N ASP A 82 26.14 -13.41 -7.96
CA ASP A 82 26.33 -14.38 -9.03
C ASP A 82 25.24 -14.32 -10.10
N LEU A 83 24.09 -13.73 -9.79
CA LEU A 83 22.94 -13.61 -10.69
C LEU A 83 23.31 -12.91 -12.00
N GLY A 84 24.10 -11.84 -11.93
CA GLY A 84 24.52 -11.10 -13.13
C GLY A 84 25.32 -11.95 -14.13
N ARG A 85 26.07 -12.96 -13.65
CA ARG A 85 26.82 -13.87 -14.53
C ARG A 85 25.92 -14.81 -15.30
N TRP A 86 24.79 -15.20 -14.70
CA TRP A 86 23.78 -16.01 -15.36
C TRP A 86 22.98 -15.20 -16.36
N LEU A 87 22.54 -13.99 -15.99
CA LEU A 87 21.82 -13.11 -16.91
C LEU A 87 22.67 -12.66 -18.10
N ALA A 88 23.96 -12.38 -17.88
CA ALA A 88 24.90 -12.10 -18.97
C ALA A 88 25.17 -13.30 -19.89
N ALA A 89 24.82 -14.51 -19.44
CA ALA A 89 24.91 -15.73 -20.23
C ALA A 89 23.58 -16.07 -20.92
N SER A 90 22.59 -15.19 -20.91
CA SER A 90 21.25 -15.40 -21.44
C SER A 90 20.93 -14.46 -22.60
N ASP A 91 20.08 -14.91 -23.54
CA ASP A 91 19.77 -14.18 -24.77
C ASP A 91 18.30 -13.70 -24.81
N ILE A 92 17.37 -14.51 -24.30
CA ILE A 92 15.93 -14.23 -24.31
C ILE A 92 15.37 -14.30 -22.88
N GLY A 93 14.63 -13.28 -22.46
CA GLY A 93 13.93 -13.21 -21.19
C GLY A 93 12.48 -13.63 -21.32
N LEU A 94 11.99 -14.47 -20.40
CA LEU A 94 10.66 -15.05 -20.47
C LEU A 94 9.84 -14.74 -19.20
N ILE A 95 8.67 -14.12 -19.39
CA ILE A 95 7.69 -13.81 -18.33
C ILE A 95 6.33 -14.41 -18.71
N LEU A 96 5.94 -15.51 -18.07
CA LEU A 96 4.69 -16.24 -18.36
C LEU A 96 3.55 -15.97 -17.37
N SER A 97 3.75 -15.00 -16.48
CA SER A 97 2.86 -14.78 -15.34
C SER A 97 1.39 -14.56 -15.77
N SER A 98 0.44 -15.23 -15.12
CA SER A 98 -1.00 -14.91 -15.23
C SER A 98 -1.38 -13.69 -14.42
N ARG A 99 -0.56 -13.31 -13.45
CA ARG A 99 -0.73 -12.11 -12.63
C ARG A 99 0.61 -11.63 -12.11
N ASP A 100 0.99 -10.40 -12.46
CA ASP A 100 2.19 -9.75 -11.92
C ASP A 100 2.07 -8.23 -12.08
N ASN A 101 2.18 -7.45 -11.00
CA ASN A 101 1.95 -6.00 -11.08
C ASN A 101 3.12 -5.25 -11.74
N SER A 102 4.36 -5.74 -11.55
CA SER A 102 5.58 -5.09 -12.04
C SER A 102 6.74 -6.07 -11.89
N PRO A 103 6.90 -7.06 -12.78
CA PRO A 103 8.01 -8.01 -12.73
C PRO A 103 9.34 -7.26 -12.82
N LYS A 104 10.07 -7.19 -11.70
CA LYS A 104 11.41 -6.57 -11.67
C LYS A 104 12.41 -7.34 -12.55
N ALA A 105 12.23 -8.66 -12.64
CA ALA A 105 12.93 -9.53 -13.57
C ALA A 105 12.91 -9.02 -15.03
N LEU A 106 11.81 -8.38 -15.47
CA LEU A 106 11.72 -7.82 -16.82
C LEU A 106 12.74 -6.68 -17.02
N ASN A 107 12.89 -5.80 -16.04
CA ASN A 107 13.88 -4.72 -16.07
C ASN A 107 15.30 -5.28 -15.97
N GLU A 108 15.51 -6.28 -15.12
CA GLU A 108 16.80 -6.94 -14.95
C GLU A 108 17.25 -7.57 -16.28
N MET A 109 16.40 -8.38 -16.92
CA MET A 109 16.69 -8.99 -18.24
C MET A 109 17.01 -7.93 -19.31
N MET A 110 16.29 -6.81 -19.33
CA MET A 110 16.57 -5.72 -20.27
C MET A 110 17.93 -5.06 -20.04
N ASN A 111 18.37 -4.94 -18.78
CA ASN A 111 19.70 -4.38 -18.46
C ASN A 111 20.85 -5.29 -18.92
N PHE A 112 20.58 -6.57 -19.17
CA PHE A 112 21.52 -7.50 -19.81
C PHE A 112 21.34 -7.60 -21.33
N GLY A 113 20.52 -6.73 -21.93
CA GLY A 113 20.33 -6.67 -23.38
C GLY A 113 19.64 -7.91 -23.95
N MET A 114 18.68 -8.48 -23.22
CA MET A 114 17.94 -9.65 -23.69
C MET A 114 16.74 -9.23 -24.56
N ALA A 115 16.43 -10.06 -25.56
CA ALA A 115 15.12 -10.03 -26.22
C ALA A 115 14.03 -10.55 -25.27
N LEU A 116 12.77 -10.18 -25.44
CA LEU A 116 11.72 -10.49 -24.46
C LEU A 116 10.52 -11.24 -25.05
N VAL A 117 9.97 -12.17 -24.28
CA VAL A 117 8.60 -12.68 -24.47
C VAL A 117 7.88 -12.54 -23.13
N ALA A 118 6.76 -11.82 -23.11
CA ALA A 118 6.02 -11.55 -21.88
C ALA A 118 4.50 -11.66 -22.10
N THR A 119 3.79 -12.14 -21.09
CA THR A 119 2.33 -12.19 -21.13
C THR A 119 1.70 -10.80 -21.04
N GLU A 120 0.54 -10.64 -21.69
CA GLU A 120 -0.23 -9.39 -21.72
C GLU A 120 -0.75 -8.93 -20.34
N ILE A 121 -0.86 -9.84 -19.37
CA ILE A 121 -1.43 -9.53 -18.04
C ILE A 121 -0.35 -9.04 -17.05
N ALA A 122 0.94 -9.22 -17.35
CA ALA A 122 1.99 -8.66 -16.52
C ALA A 122 2.04 -7.12 -16.68
N GLY A 123 1.92 -6.40 -15.56
CA GLY A 123 1.52 -4.99 -15.53
C GLY A 123 2.45 -4.04 -16.28
N THR A 124 3.76 -4.29 -16.29
CA THR A 124 4.74 -3.45 -17.01
C THR A 124 5.05 -3.96 -18.43
N THR A 125 4.38 -5.01 -18.90
CA THR A 125 4.63 -5.59 -20.24
C THR A 125 4.43 -4.54 -21.33
N PHE A 126 3.32 -3.80 -21.33
CA PHE A 126 3.04 -2.80 -22.37
C PHE A 126 3.87 -1.52 -22.27
N ASP A 127 4.54 -1.30 -21.13
CA ASP A 127 5.43 -0.17 -20.92
C ASP A 127 6.84 -0.45 -21.46
N LEU A 128 7.31 -1.70 -21.29
CA LEU A 128 8.69 -2.12 -21.52
C LEU A 128 8.88 -2.99 -22.77
N VAL A 129 7.88 -3.80 -23.15
CA VAL A 129 7.92 -4.66 -24.34
C VAL A 129 7.24 -3.93 -25.49
N ARG A 130 8.02 -3.72 -26.56
CA ARG A 130 7.59 -3.13 -27.81
C ARG A 130 7.60 -4.21 -28.88
N GLU A 131 6.39 -4.57 -29.31
CA GLU A 131 6.13 -5.62 -30.29
C GLU A 131 7.05 -5.47 -31.50
N ARG A 132 7.76 -6.55 -31.85
CA ARG A 132 8.71 -6.63 -32.97
C ARG A 132 9.90 -5.65 -32.91
N GLN A 133 10.16 -5.05 -31.76
CA GLN A 133 11.29 -4.13 -31.56
C GLN A 133 12.29 -4.65 -30.55
N ASN A 134 11.83 -5.04 -29.36
CA ASN A 134 12.66 -5.70 -28.34
C ASN A 134 12.06 -7.00 -27.82
N GLY A 135 10.86 -7.35 -28.27
CA GLY A 135 10.20 -8.57 -27.84
C GLY A 135 8.78 -8.71 -28.38
N HIS A 136 8.06 -9.65 -27.78
CA HIS A 136 6.71 -10.04 -28.15
C HIS A 136 5.79 -10.13 -26.93
N VAL A 137 4.54 -9.71 -27.10
CA VAL A 137 3.48 -9.86 -26.10
C VAL A 137 2.58 -11.03 -26.49
N VAL A 138 2.34 -11.94 -25.55
CA VAL A 138 1.56 -13.17 -25.77
C VAL A 138 0.39 -13.30 -24.80
N GLY A 139 -0.61 -14.09 -25.17
CA GLY A 139 -1.69 -14.48 -24.27
C GLY A 139 -1.21 -15.41 -23.15
N VAL A 140 -1.86 -15.35 -22.00
CA VAL A 140 -1.57 -16.28 -20.88
C VAL A 140 -1.98 -17.69 -21.29
N GLY A 141 -1.03 -18.63 -21.24
CA GLY A 141 -1.25 -20.04 -21.56
C GLY A 141 -1.04 -20.39 -23.03
N ASP A 142 -0.68 -19.41 -23.85
CA ASP A 142 -0.43 -19.63 -25.27
C ASP A 142 1.01 -20.13 -25.51
N VAL A 143 1.23 -21.40 -25.15
CA VAL A 143 2.50 -22.10 -25.31
C VAL A 143 2.97 -22.11 -26.78
N ASP A 144 2.04 -22.24 -27.73
CA ASP A 144 2.35 -22.26 -29.16
C ASP A 144 2.86 -20.90 -29.64
N ALA A 145 2.22 -19.79 -29.25
CA ALA A 145 2.70 -18.45 -29.57
C ALA A 145 4.08 -18.17 -28.95
N VAL A 146 4.27 -18.52 -27.67
CA VAL A 146 5.58 -18.37 -27.01
C VAL A 146 6.68 -19.10 -27.78
N ALA A 147 6.44 -20.37 -28.15
CA ALA A 147 7.40 -21.15 -28.90
C ALA A 147 7.67 -20.56 -30.29
N GLY A 148 6.63 -20.12 -31.01
CA GLY A 148 6.75 -19.49 -32.31
C GLY A 148 7.59 -18.21 -32.27
N HIS A 149 7.40 -17.37 -31.26
CA HIS A 149 8.19 -16.16 -31.06
C HIS A 149 9.65 -16.46 -30.70
N ILE A 150 9.90 -17.45 -29.85
CA ILE A 150 11.28 -17.89 -29.56
C ILE A 150 11.96 -18.31 -30.86
N VAL A 151 11.35 -19.20 -31.65
CA VAL A 151 11.92 -19.68 -32.92
C VAL A 151 12.22 -18.53 -33.88
N ALA A 152 11.31 -17.56 -33.99
CA ALA A 152 11.51 -16.38 -34.84
C ALA A 152 12.68 -15.47 -34.36
N MET A 153 13.04 -15.55 -33.08
CA MET A 153 14.13 -14.78 -32.48
C MET A 153 15.45 -15.53 -32.39
N VAL A 154 15.53 -16.84 -32.68
CA VAL A 154 16.80 -17.61 -32.70
C VAL A 154 17.63 -17.24 -33.95
N ASN A 155 18.05 -15.98 -34.02
CA ASN A 155 18.86 -15.39 -35.08
C ASN A 155 19.67 -14.23 -34.48
N ASP A 156 20.98 -14.21 -34.71
CA ASP A 156 21.89 -13.24 -34.08
C ASP A 156 21.53 -11.79 -34.41
N ASP A 157 21.17 -11.48 -35.65
CA ASP A 157 20.77 -10.12 -36.04
C ASP A 157 19.50 -9.68 -35.29
N VAL A 158 18.56 -10.60 -35.07
CA VAL A 158 17.33 -10.32 -34.32
C VAL A 158 17.63 -10.13 -32.83
N LEU A 159 18.40 -11.04 -32.23
CA LEU A 159 18.77 -10.98 -30.81
C LEU A 159 19.58 -9.72 -30.51
N GLU A 160 20.57 -9.40 -31.33
CA GLU A 160 21.40 -8.21 -31.16
C GLU A 160 20.55 -6.93 -31.27
N ARG A 161 19.70 -6.84 -32.31
CA ARG A 161 18.82 -5.68 -32.50
C ARG A 161 17.84 -5.51 -31.35
N TYR A 162 17.18 -6.60 -30.93
CA TYR A 162 16.21 -6.56 -29.85
C TYR A 162 16.88 -6.26 -28.51
N GLY A 163 18.07 -6.82 -28.27
CA GLY A 163 18.87 -6.56 -27.10
C GLY A 163 19.33 -5.11 -26.98
N LYS A 164 19.88 -4.54 -28.06
CA LYS A 164 20.19 -3.10 -28.15
C LYS A 164 18.96 -2.25 -27.86
N ARG A 165 17.81 -2.63 -28.42
CA ARG A 165 16.56 -1.92 -28.18
C ARG A 165 16.08 -2.04 -26.72
N SER A 166 16.25 -3.20 -26.08
CA SER A 166 16.00 -3.38 -24.65
C SER A 166 16.88 -2.45 -23.80
N LEU A 167 18.17 -2.34 -24.10
CA LEU A 167 19.10 -1.43 -23.41
C LEU A 167 18.67 0.04 -23.59
N GLU A 168 18.32 0.44 -24.81
CA GLU A 168 17.82 1.79 -25.08
C GLU A 168 16.56 2.11 -24.28
N ILE A 169 15.59 1.20 -24.25
CA ILE A 169 14.33 1.40 -23.53
C ILE A 169 14.63 1.49 -22.03
N VAL A 170 15.32 0.50 -21.46
CA VAL A 170 15.53 0.41 -20.00
C VAL A 170 16.44 1.51 -19.46
N SER A 171 17.34 2.08 -20.29
CA SER A 171 18.16 3.24 -19.88
C SER A 171 17.33 4.44 -19.43
N ARG A 172 16.07 4.54 -19.89
CA ARG A 172 15.11 5.59 -19.50
C ARG A 172 14.38 5.27 -18.20
N TRP A 173 14.49 4.05 -17.70
CA TRP A 173 13.91 3.55 -16.44
C TRP A 173 15.00 3.44 -15.37
N SER A 174 15.64 4.57 -15.09
CA SER A 174 16.69 4.67 -14.07
C SER A 174 16.14 5.28 -12.78
N PHE A 175 16.82 5.02 -11.66
CA PHE A 175 16.49 5.68 -10.39
C PHE A 175 16.44 7.21 -10.52
N ALA A 176 17.38 7.81 -11.26
CA ALA A 176 17.42 9.25 -11.50
C ALA A 176 16.22 9.72 -12.34
N ALA A 177 15.81 8.95 -13.34
CA ALA A 177 14.62 9.23 -14.15
C ALA A 177 13.34 9.11 -13.33
N ASP A 178 13.21 8.09 -12.47
CA ASP A 178 12.08 7.91 -11.57
C ASP A 178 11.97 9.08 -10.59
N VAL A 179 13.08 9.44 -9.93
CA VAL A 179 13.13 10.60 -9.02
C VAL A 179 12.79 11.89 -9.77
N SER A 180 13.35 12.09 -10.97
CA SER A 180 13.07 13.26 -11.79
C SER A 180 11.62 13.32 -12.27
N ALA A 181 11.02 12.18 -12.62
CA ALA A 181 9.63 12.09 -13.04
C ALA A 181 8.68 12.38 -11.88
N ILE A 182 8.96 11.85 -10.68
CA ILE A 182 8.23 12.16 -9.45
C ILE A 182 8.35 13.67 -9.14
N LYS A 183 9.56 14.22 -9.21
CA LYS A 183 9.81 15.65 -9.01
C LYS A 183 9.07 16.52 -10.04
N ASN A 184 9.14 16.17 -11.32
CA ASN A 184 8.48 16.90 -12.39
C ASN A 184 6.96 16.79 -12.31
N ALA A 185 6.42 15.63 -11.94
CA ALA A 185 5.00 15.46 -11.69
C ALA A 185 4.53 16.36 -10.54
N ALA A 186 5.31 16.45 -9.46
CA ALA A 186 5.06 17.38 -8.36
C ALA A 186 5.11 18.85 -8.83
N LEU A 187 6.08 19.24 -9.67
CA LEU A 187 6.20 20.60 -10.20
C LEU A 187 5.09 20.99 -11.20
N ARG A 188 4.61 20.05 -12.02
CA ARG A 188 3.51 20.32 -12.97
C ARG A 188 2.17 20.55 -12.28
N LEU A 189 1.96 19.96 -11.11
CA LEU A 189 0.80 20.25 -10.25
C LEU A 189 0.84 21.68 -9.69
N ASP A 190 2.03 22.27 -9.61
CA ASP A 190 2.23 23.64 -9.14
C ASP A 190 2.05 24.66 -10.30
N ALA A 191 2.53 24.33 -11.50
CA ALA A 191 2.47 25.20 -12.68
C ALA A 191 1.08 25.27 -13.37
N SER A 192 0.19 24.30 -13.15
CA SER A 192 -1.19 24.32 -13.69
C SER A 192 -2.19 25.13 -12.86
N ARG A 193 -1.72 25.77 -11.79
CA ARG A 193 -2.47 26.83 -11.10
C ARG A 193 -2.48 28.08 -11.99
N GLU A 194 -3.62 28.39 -12.62
CA GLU A 194 -3.80 29.72 -13.22
C GLU A 194 -3.56 30.80 -12.13
N PRO A 195 -2.85 31.89 -12.46
CA PRO A 195 -2.67 32.98 -11.52
C PRO A 195 -4.01 33.67 -11.30
N ALA A 196 -4.40 33.85 -10.04
CA ALA A 196 -5.49 34.74 -9.67
C ALA A 196 -5.23 36.11 -10.32
N ARG A 197 -6.21 36.64 -11.06
CA ARG A 197 -6.18 37.99 -11.64
C ARG A 197 -5.84 38.98 -10.52
N THR A 198 -4.64 39.56 -10.59
CA THR A 198 -4.17 40.57 -9.64
C THR A 198 -4.73 41.93 -10.03
N GLY A 199 -5.62 42.44 -9.19
CA GLY A 199 -5.85 43.88 -9.03
C GLY A 199 -5.18 44.34 -7.76
N ALA A 200 -3.87 44.61 -7.81
CA ALA A 200 -3.10 45.55 -7.00
C ALA A 200 -1.61 45.19 -7.10
N THR A 201 -0.84 46.19 -7.52
CA THR A 201 0.60 46.15 -7.82
C THR A 201 1.45 45.64 -6.66
N TRP A 202 2.20 44.56 -6.91
CA TRP A 202 3.31 44.13 -6.07
C TRP A 202 4.61 44.79 -6.55
N GLY A 203 5.20 45.60 -5.68
CA GLY A 203 6.66 45.82 -5.70
C GLY A 203 7.35 44.49 -5.45
N GLY A 204 8.41 44.21 -6.20
CA GLY A 204 9.06 42.91 -6.23
C GLY A 204 9.56 42.44 -4.87
N SER A 205 9.08 41.26 -4.48
CA SER A 205 9.88 40.28 -3.74
C SER A 205 9.34 38.89 -4.10
N SER A 206 10.19 38.09 -4.75
CA SER A 206 9.98 36.67 -5.00
C SER A 206 9.69 35.94 -3.68
N ILE A 207 8.58 35.20 -3.60
CA ILE A 207 8.43 34.17 -2.57
C ILE A 207 9.21 32.96 -3.06
N SER A 208 10.27 32.64 -2.33
CA SER A 208 11.14 31.50 -2.57
C SER A 208 10.37 30.19 -2.38
N THR A 209 10.61 29.23 -3.27
CA THR A 209 10.39 27.81 -3.03
C THR A 209 11.42 27.32 -2.00
N GLN A 210 11.14 27.54 -0.73
CA GLN A 210 11.78 26.85 0.40
C GLN A 210 10.71 26.60 1.46
N LEU A 211 10.13 25.40 1.40
CA LEU A 211 9.60 24.73 2.58
C LEU A 211 10.33 23.39 2.73
N VAL A 212 11.65 23.46 2.62
CA VAL A 212 12.48 22.79 3.62
C VAL A 212 12.32 23.70 4.84
N ALA A 213 11.98 23.15 6.01
CA ALA A 213 12.19 23.94 7.22
C ALA A 213 13.70 24.19 7.30
N ASP A 214 14.19 25.33 6.82
CA ASP A 214 15.59 25.78 6.94
C ASP A 214 15.93 26.18 8.38
N GLY A 215 15.24 25.58 9.35
CA GLY A 215 15.48 25.74 10.77
C GLY A 215 16.28 24.54 11.30
N PRO A 216 17.09 24.73 12.35
CA PRO A 216 17.71 23.61 13.04
C PRO A 216 16.61 22.68 13.56
N ALA A 217 16.62 21.41 13.14
CA ALA A 217 15.86 20.37 13.81
C ALA A 217 16.56 20.05 15.14
N PHE A 218 15.82 20.08 16.23
CA PHE A 218 16.32 19.71 17.55
C PHE A 218 15.47 18.60 18.15
N ALA A 219 16.11 17.72 18.92
CA ALA A 219 15.42 16.67 19.62
C ALA A 219 14.65 17.25 20.82
N VAL A 220 13.33 17.02 20.86
CA VAL A 220 12.45 17.40 21.98
C VAL A 220 12.39 16.33 23.08
N THR A 221 12.89 15.12 22.80
CA THR A 221 12.93 14.00 23.75
C THR A 221 14.32 13.38 23.79
N LYS A 222 14.65 12.71 24.89
CA LYS A 222 15.93 12.02 25.12
C LYS A 222 15.75 10.74 25.92
N GLY A 223 16.77 9.89 25.92
CA GLY A 223 16.82 8.68 26.73
C GLY A 223 16.50 7.40 25.95
N PRO A 224 16.50 6.24 26.64
CA PRO A 224 16.41 4.93 25.99
C PRO A 224 14.99 4.52 25.59
N ALA A 225 13.98 5.30 25.98
CA ALA A 225 12.57 5.06 25.67
C ALA A 225 12.22 5.56 24.26
N GLU A 226 11.27 4.87 23.62
CA GLU A 226 10.70 5.26 22.35
C GLU A 226 9.66 6.37 22.57
N HIS A 227 9.67 7.37 21.70
CA HIS A 227 8.73 8.50 21.73
C HIS A 227 8.08 8.68 20.36
N PHE A 228 6.75 8.79 20.32
CA PHE A 228 5.99 8.93 19.07
C PHE A 228 4.64 9.60 19.32
N PHE A 229 4.00 10.20 18.32
CA PHE A 229 2.67 10.80 18.50
C PHE A 229 1.52 9.87 18.10
N GLY A 230 1.73 9.01 17.11
CA GLY A 230 0.71 8.09 16.61
C GLY A 230 0.22 8.51 15.22
N TYR A 231 -1.10 8.66 15.06
CA TYR A 231 -1.72 8.75 13.74
C TYR A 231 -1.43 10.10 13.04
N PHE A 232 -1.05 10.03 11.76
CA PHE A 232 -0.52 11.17 11.00
C PHE A 232 -1.53 12.29 10.70
N ASN A 233 -2.83 12.02 10.84
CA ASN A 233 -3.91 12.97 10.54
C ASN A 233 -4.30 13.85 11.75
N LEU A 234 -3.68 13.60 12.91
CA LEU A 234 -3.88 14.40 14.11
C LEU A 234 -2.71 15.37 14.28
N CYS A 235 -2.99 16.57 14.81
CA CYS A 235 -1.95 17.54 15.12
C CYS A 235 -1.44 17.31 16.55
N PRO A 236 -0.13 17.12 16.77
CA PRO A 236 0.42 16.97 18.12
C PRO A 236 0.48 18.29 18.89
N TRP A 237 0.49 19.41 18.18
CA TRP A 237 0.49 20.74 18.78
C TRP A 237 -0.93 21.17 19.13
N ASN A 238 -1.09 21.78 20.30
CA ASN A 238 -2.32 22.47 20.61
C ASN A 238 -2.47 23.75 19.76
N LYS A 239 -3.63 24.38 19.87
CA LYS A 239 -3.98 25.56 19.08
C LYS A 239 -3.08 26.78 19.34
N THR A 240 -2.53 26.91 20.54
CA THR A 240 -1.61 28.00 20.91
C THR A 240 -0.16 27.71 20.53
N GLY A 241 0.18 26.45 20.24
CA GLY A 241 1.55 26.01 19.93
C GLY A 241 2.48 25.98 21.13
N ASP A 242 1.95 25.99 22.36
CA ASP A 242 2.73 25.96 23.60
C ASP A 242 2.86 24.56 24.21
N HIS A 243 2.09 23.56 23.73
CA HIS A 243 2.20 22.18 24.16
C HIS A 243 2.22 21.19 22.98
N LEU A 244 3.13 20.22 23.06
CA LEU A 244 3.28 19.11 22.12
C LEU A 244 2.89 17.78 22.79
N LEU A 245 1.95 17.04 22.21
CA LEU A 245 1.56 15.72 22.69
C LEU A 245 2.49 14.62 22.16
N LEU A 246 2.74 13.62 23.00
CA LEU A 246 3.43 12.40 22.59
C LEU A 246 3.13 11.22 23.51
N HIS A 247 3.48 10.05 23.02
CA HIS A 247 3.52 8.79 23.72
C HIS A 247 4.96 8.42 24.08
N ARG A 248 5.14 7.75 25.21
CA ARG A 248 6.43 7.19 25.66
C ARG A 248 6.28 5.73 26.05
N THR A 249 7.17 4.87 25.56
CA THR A 249 7.19 3.44 25.91
C THR A 249 8.61 2.88 25.92
N THR A 250 8.82 1.78 26.65
CA THR A 250 10.06 0.98 26.60
C THR A 250 9.98 -0.16 25.59
N SER A 251 8.78 -0.45 25.06
CA SER A 251 8.58 -1.48 24.02
C SER A 251 9.24 -1.09 22.71
N LYS A 252 9.89 -2.04 22.04
CA LYS A 252 10.65 -1.82 20.80
C LYS A 252 10.18 -2.75 19.69
N ASN A 253 9.74 -2.17 18.57
CA ASN A 253 9.49 -2.84 17.28
C ASN A 253 8.65 -4.13 17.35
N ALA A 254 7.76 -4.24 18.33
CA ALA A 254 6.84 -5.37 18.51
C ALA A 254 5.39 -4.87 18.54
N LEU A 255 4.46 -5.71 18.10
CA LEU A 255 3.03 -5.45 18.30
C LEU A 255 2.74 -5.44 19.81
N PRO A 256 2.07 -4.40 20.33
CA PRO A 256 1.79 -4.33 21.76
C PRO A 256 0.92 -5.49 22.22
N LEU A 257 1.34 -6.13 23.32
CA LEU A 257 0.53 -7.09 24.05
C LEU A 257 -0.62 -6.37 24.75
N MET A 258 -1.66 -7.10 25.13
CA MET A 258 -2.79 -6.49 25.86
C MET A 258 -2.40 -5.89 27.21
N THR A 259 -1.29 -6.35 27.79
CA THR A 259 -0.74 -5.86 29.06
C THR A 259 0.25 -4.71 28.89
N ASP A 260 0.69 -4.44 27.66
CA ASP A 260 1.68 -3.40 27.43
C ASP A 260 1.01 -2.04 27.55
N GLU A 261 1.58 -1.18 28.38
CA GLU A 261 1.10 0.19 28.55
C GLU A 261 2.01 1.18 27.82
N VAL A 262 1.40 2.27 27.38
CA VAL A 262 2.08 3.45 26.89
C VAL A 262 1.77 4.64 27.78
N GLU A 263 2.76 5.48 28.05
CA GLU A 263 2.59 6.74 28.76
C GLU A 263 2.20 7.85 27.78
N LEU A 264 1.32 8.74 28.22
CA LEU A 264 0.87 9.89 27.46
C LEU A 264 1.40 11.16 28.13
N LEU A 265 2.05 12.03 27.36
CA LEU A 265 2.74 13.21 27.85
C LEU A 265 2.36 14.43 27.01
N ALA A 266 2.33 15.60 27.66
CA ALA A 266 2.38 16.91 27.00
C ALA A 266 3.72 17.58 27.33
N LEU A 267 4.47 18.00 26.32
CA LEU A 267 5.69 18.76 26.49
C LEU A 267 5.42 20.26 26.34
N PRO A 268 5.74 21.09 27.34
CA PRO A 268 5.77 22.54 27.19
C PRO A 268 6.80 22.96 26.14
N ASN A 269 6.44 23.89 25.26
CA ASN A 269 7.30 24.37 24.18
C ASN A 269 8.48 25.23 24.68
N ASP A 270 8.35 25.81 25.86
CA ASP A 270 9.38 26.60 26.54
C ASP A 270 10.39 25.74 27.30
N ASP A 271 10.01 24.55 27.76
CA ASP A 271 10.89 23.61 28.46
C ASP A 271 10.49 22.13 28.26
N TYR A 272 11.03 21.51 27.22
CA TYR A 272 10.81 20.08 26.94
C TYR A 272 11.39 19.13 28.01
N SER A 273 12.19 19.62 28.95
CA SER A 273 12.75 18.78 30.02
C SER A 273 11.74 18.48 31.14
N ARG A 274 10.58 19.15 31.13
CA ARG A 274 9.53 19.03 32.14
C ARG A 274 8.21 18.52 31.52
N PRO A 275 8.15 17.26 31.08
CA PRO A 275 6.92 16.68 30.54
C PRO A 275 5.80 16.69 31.59
N ILE A 276 4.60 17.10 31.17
CA ILE A 276 3.37 16.93 31.93
C ILE A 276 2.86 15.52 31.68
N PHE A 277 2.69 14.74 32.74
CA PHE A 277 2.11 13.40 32.66
C PHE A 277 0.58 13.50 32.54
N ILE A 278 0.04 12.95 31.46
CA ILE A 278 -1.41 12.92 31.20
C ILE A 278 -2.01 11.62 31.74
N GLY A 279 -1.35 10.48 31.47
CA GLY A 279 -1.88 9.18 31.87
C GLY A 279 -1.13 8.00 31.27
N ARG A 280 -1.71 6.81 31.45
CA ARG A 280 -1.29 5.54 30.84
C ARG A 280 -2.48 4.86 30.16
N SER A 281 -2.18 4.04 29.15
CA SER A 281 -3.18 3.23 28.48
C SER A 281 -2.59 1.95 27.88
N SER A 282 -3.35 0.86 27.97
CA SER A 282 -3.10 -0.39 27.22
C SER A 282 -3.94 -0.51 25.94
N ALA A 283 -4.70 0.54 25.60
CA ALA A 283 -5.41 0.66 24.33
C ALA A 283 -4.57 1.46 23.34
N TRP A 284 -3.50 0.84 22.82
CA TRP A 284 -2.59 1.49 21.89
C TRP A 284 -2.02 0.56 20.82
N ASN A 285 -1.52 1.16 19.74
CA ASN A 285 -0.68 0.53 18.73
C ASN A 285 0.31 1.56 18.16
N TRP A 286 1.31 1.13 17.37
CA TRP A 286 2.31 2.04 16.79
C TRP A 286 1.74 3.02 15.76
N GLN A 287 0.70 2.61 15.04
CA GLN A 287 0.15 3.37 13.94
C GLN A 287 -0.75 4.52 14.41
N GLN A 288 -1.57 4.28 15.43
CA GLN A 288 -2.60 5.20 15.91
C GLN A 288 -2.29 5.73 17.32
N GLY A 289 -1.32 5.16 18.03
CA GLY A 289 -1.14 5.40 19.46
C GLY A 289 -2.43 5.04 20.21
N THR A 290 -2.79 5.88 21.16
CA THR A 290 -4.08 5.86 21.86
C THR A 290 -5.13 6.76 21.19
N LEU A 291 -4.85 7.28 19.99
CA LEU A 291 -5.58 8.39 19.36
C LEU A 291 -5.66 9.65 20.23
N LEU A 292 -4.61 9.88 21.00
CA LEU A 292 -4.36 11.09 21.77
C LEU A 292 -4.48 12.32 20.87
N GLN A 293 -5.39 13.23 21.23
CA GLN A 293 -5.65 14.46 20.48
C GLN A 293 -6.19 15.58 21.37
N TRP A 294 -5.97 16.81 20.94
CA TRP A 294 -6.53 18.00 21.56
C TRP A 294 -8.03 18.14 21.28
N LEU A 295 -8.78 18.71 22.23
CA LEU A 295 -10.14 19.17 21.98
C LEU A 295 -10.06 20.53 21.27
N GLY A 296 -10.47 20.58 20.00
CA GLY A 296 -10.24 21.70 19.06
C GLY A 296 -10.11 23.12 19.64
N PRO A 297 -11.15 23.68 20.31
CA PRO A 297 -11.11 25.03 20.86
C PRO A 297 -10.43 25.15 22.24
N GLU A 298 -10.25 24.05 22.98
CA GLU A 298 -9.76 24.03 24.35
C GLU A 298 -8.26 23.65 24.38
N PRO A 299 -7.34 24.63 24.56
CA PRO A 299 -5.90 24.39 24.34
C PRO A 299 -5.23 23.51 25.41
N HIS A 300 -5.96 23.12 26.45
CA HIS A 300 -5.44 22.32 27.58
C HIS A 300 -6.22 21.03 27.82
N ARG A 301 -7.26 20.75 27.04
CA ARG A 301 -8.00 19.50 27.15
C ARG A 301 -7.61 18.53 26.05
N VAL A 302 -7.43 17.28 26.44
CA VAL A 302 -7.10 16.18 25.56
C VAL A 302 -8.10 15.05 25.72
N VAL A 303 -8.24 14.24 24.68
CA VAL A 303 -8.90 12.94 24.73
C VAL A 303 -7.93 11.86 24.28
N TYR A 304 -8.01 10.70 24.92
CA TYR A 304 -7.27 9.51 24.51
C TYR A 304 -8.03 8.24 24.89
N ASN A 305 -7.76 7.15 24.18
CA ASN A 305 -8.45 5.88 24.42
C ASN A 305 -7.77 5.07 25.52
N VAL A 306 -8.60 4.40 26.32
CA VAL A 306 -8.20 3.52 27.41
C VAL A 306 -8.90 2.17 27.29
N ARG A 307 -8.33 1.17 27.95
CA ARG A 307 -9.01 -0.11 28.21
C ARG A 307 -9.39 -0.15 29.68
N ASP A 308 -10.65 -0.38 29.97
CA ASP A 308 -11.11 -0.53 31.35
C ASP A 308 -10.79 -1.93 31.91
N ARG A 309 -11.12 -2.16 33.18
CA ARG A 309 -10.88 -3.45 33.87
C ARG A 309 -11.71 -4.60 33.29
N SER A 310 -12.82 -4.32 32.62
CA SER A 310 -13.63 -5.34 31.93
C SER A 310 -13.04 -5.73 30.57
N GLY A 311 -12.05 -4.97 30.09
CA GLY A 311 -11.43 -5.14 28.78
C GLY A 311 -12.11 -4.31 27.69
N ALA A 312 -13.14 -3.53 28.01
CA ALA A 312 -13.83 -2.65 27.08
C ALA A 312 -12.98 -1.42 26.75
N PHE A 313 -13.09 -0.94 25.52
CA PHE A 313 -12.44 0.30 25.09
C PHE A 313 -13.33 1.50 25.40
N ARG A 314 -12.71 2.56 25.91
CA ARG A 314 -13.33 3.82 26.33
C ARG A 314 -12.42 4.98 25.95
N ALA A 315 -12.89 6.20 26.12
CA ALA A 315 -12.05 7.39 26.01
C ALA A 315 -12.02 8.14 27.34
N ARG A 316 -10.92 8.82 27.62
CA ARG A 316 -10.79 9.69 28.78
C ARG A 316 -10.50 11.12 28.33
N LEU A 317 -11.29 12.05 28.80
CA LEU A 317 -11.12 13.49 28.66
C LEU A 317 -10.31 13.98 29.85
N VAL A 318 -9.25 14.76 29.64
CA VAL A 318 -8.37 15.25 30.71
C VAL A 318 -7.98 16.71 30.46
N ASP A 319 -8.05 17.56 31.48
CA ASP A 319 -7.35 18.85 31.49
C ASP A 319 -5.91 18.61 31.96
N ILE A 320 -4.93 18.90 31.10
CA ILE A 320 -3.52 18.60 31.39
C ILE A 320 -2.95 19.44 32.55
N ARG A 321 -3.61 20.54 32.92
CA ARG A 321 -3.13 21.43 34.00
C ARG A 321 -3.52 20.90 35.37
N THR A 322 -4.72 20.33 35.48
CA THR A 322 -5.25 19.83 36.75
C THR A 322 -5.12 18.31 36.89
N GLY A 323 -5.03 17.60 35.77
CA GLY A 323 -5.13 16.13 35.71
C GLY A 323 -6.55 15.61 35.92
N GLU A 324 -7.51 16.51 36.14
CA GLU A 324 -8.92 16.16 36.28
C GLU A 324 -9.53 15.81 34.93
N GLY A 325 -10.53 14.94 34.96
CA GLY A 325 -11.08 14.38 33.75
C GLY A 325 -12.23 13.45 34.00
N GLU A 326 -12.85 13.03 32.90
CA GLU A 326 -14.02 12.18 32.86
C GLU A 326 -13.83 11.07 31.82
N GLU A 327 -14.54 9.96 32.01
CA GLU A 327 -14.48 8.81 31.12
C GLU A 327 -15.76 8.75 30.27
N LEU A 328 -15.59 8.51 28.98
CA LEU A 328 -16.65 8.31 28.01
C LEU A 328 -16.91 6.82 27.84
N GLU A 329 -18.16 6.45 27.57
CA GLU A 329 -18.53 5.05 27.38
C GLU A 329 -17.89 4.39 26.15
N ARG A 330 -17.45 5.20 25.19
CA ARG A 330 -16.98 4.74 23.88
C ARG A 330 -15.62 5.39 23.57
N PRO A 331 -14.68 4.66 22.93
CA PRO A 331 -13.42 5.26 22.50
C PRO A 331 -13.68 6.33 21.44
N VAL A 332 -12.73 7.22 21.20
CA VAL A 332 -12.80 8.28 20.19
C VAL A 332 -11.83 7.97 19.06
N TYR A 333 -12.30 8.11 17.82
CA TYR A 333 -11.47 8.09 16.61
C TYR A 333 -10.99 9.49 16.23
N HIS A 334 -11.93 10.44 16.13
CA HIS A 334 -11.64 11.81 15.72
C HIS A 334 -12.60 12.80 16.40
N VAL A 335 -12.06 13.88 16.96
CA VAL A 335 -12.83 15.00 17.52
C VAL A 335 -13.13 16.02 16.42
N ALA A 336 -14.36 16.50 16.34
CA ALA A 336 -14.75 17.55 15.40
C ALA A 336 -14.14 18.91 15.80
N PRO A 337 -13.89 19.83 14.85
CA PRO A 337 -13.28 21.14 15.14
C PRO A 337 -14.01 21.97 16.21
N CYS A 338 -15.31 21.75 16.40
CA CYS A 338 -16.09 22.42 17.45
C CYS A 338 -15.74 21.96 18.87
N GLY A 339 -14.99 20.87 19.05
CA GLY A 339 -14.62 20.33 20.37
C GLY A 339 -15.73 19.61 21.13
N ARG A 340 -16.98 19.63 20.62
CA ARG A 340 -18.13 19.00 21.28
C ARG A 340 -18.52 17.65 20.68
N LEU A 341 -18.34 17.46 19.37
CA LEU A 341 -18.69 16.20 18.71
C LEU A 341 -17.45 15.36 18.47
N ALA A 342 -17.57 14.05 18.60
CA ALA A 342 -16.55 13.10 18.19
C ALA A 342 -17.16 11.90 17.46
N TYR A 343 -16.31 11.17 16.77
CA TYR A 343 -16.71 9.98 16.02
C TYR A 343 -15.88 8.77 16.42
N SER A 344 -16.48 7.60 16.34
CA SER A 344 -15.86 6.33 16.75
C SER A 344 -16.24 5.17 15.83
N VAL A 345 -15.55 4.05 16.04
CA VAL A 345 -15.77 2.74 15.40
C VAL A 345 -15.56 1.64 16.44
N ASP A 346 -15.89 0.39 16.10
CA ASP A 346 -15.45 -0.74 16.90
C ASP A 346 -13.95 -1.03 16.67
N PHE A 347 -13.12 -0.61 17.64
CA PHE A 347 -11.66 -0.84 17.62
C PHE A 347 -11.26 -2.31 17.67
N ARG A 348 -12.15 -3.20 18.14
CA ARG A 348 -11.94 -4.66 18.12
C ARG A 348 -12.07 -5.17 16.69
N ARG A 349 -13.12 -4.76 15.97
CA ARG A 349 -13.30 -5.09 14.54
C ARG A 349 -12.15 -4.52 13.71
N LEU A 350 -11.73 -3.28 13.98
CA LEU A 350 -10.59 -2.67 13.28
C LEU A 350 -9.30 -3.48 13.48
N HIS A 351 -9.03 -3.94 14.71
CA HIS A 351 -7.88 -4.80 15.01
C HIS A 351 -7.95 -6.14 14.30
N PHE A 352 -9.13 -6.77 14.34
CA PHE A 352 -9.37 -8.05 13.69
C PHE A 352 -9.17 -7.96 12.16
N ALA A 353 -9.75 -6.93 11.52
CA ALA A 353 -9.68 -6.75 10.08
C ALA A 353 -8.29 -6.32 9.59
N ARG A 354 -7.53 -5.57 10.41
CA ARG A 354 -6.25 -5.00 10.01
C ARG A 354 -5.26 -4.95 11.18
N ARG A 355 -4.54 -6.06 11.37
CA ARG A 355 -3.49 -6.16 12.41
C ARG A 355 -2.51 -4.99 12.28
N GLY A 356 -2.33 -4.25 13.39
CA GLY A 356 -1.55 -2.99 13.44
C GLY A 356 -2.42 -1.73 13.58
N TYR A 357 -3.72 -1.83 13.30
CA TYR A 357 -4.74 -0.84 13.64
C TYR A 357 -5.67 -1.39 14.72
N GLY A 358 -6.52 -0.54 15.28
CA GLY A 358 -7.39 -0.93 16.39
C GLY A 358 -6.58 -1.26 17.65
N TYR A 359 -7.19 -1.97 18.58
CA TYR A 359 -6.52 -2.34 19.83
C TYR A 359 -6.60 -3.84 20.05
N THR A 360 -5.50 -4.42 20.54
CA THR A 360 -5.35 -5.87 20.72
C THR A 360 -6.51 -6.45 21.54
N VAL A 361 -7.08 -7.56 21.10
CA VAL A 361 -8.19 -8.25 21.78
C VAL A 361 -7.87 -9.75 21.92
N PRO A 362 -8.51 -10.48 22.86
CA PRO A 362 -8.35 -11.92 22.96
C PRO A 362 -8.83 -12.64 21.69
N ASP A 363 -8.17 -13.74 21.32
CA ASP A 363 -8.56 -14.56 20.17
C ASP A 363 -9.99 -15.11 20.27
N ALA A 364 -10.53 -15.27 21.48
CA ALA A 364 -11.90 -15.72 21.72
C ALA A 364 -12.98 -14.78 21.12
N THR A 365 -12.61 -13.54 20.76
CA THR A 365 -13.54 -12.58 20.14
C THR A 365 -13.65 -12.72 18.62
N ARG A 366 -12.83 -13.58 17.99
CA ARG A 366 -12.73 -13.70 16.52
C ARG A 366 -14.05 -14.03 15.84
N ASP A 367 -14.81 -15.00 16.35
CA ASP A 367 -16.05 -15.44 15.69
C ASP A 367 -17.13 -14.35 15.71
N GLN A 368 -17.17 -13.54 16.77
CA GLN A 368 -18.08 -12.38 16.87
C GLN A 368 -17.71 -11.30 15.85
N LEU A 369 -16.42 -11.09 15.60
CA LEU A 369 -15.91 -10.03 14.73
C LEU A 369 -15.83 -10.44 13.25
N ALA A 370 -15.86 -11.75 12.95
CA ALA A 370 -15.84 -12.29 11.59
C ALA A 370 -17.15 -12.08 10.81
N GLN A 371 -18.21 -11.56 11.47
CA GLN A 371 -19.47 -11.24 10.82
C GLN A 371 -19.27 -10.17 9.73
N GLY A 372 -19.93 -10.32 8.58
CA GLY A 372 -19.76 -9.44 7.40
C GLY A 372 -19.98 -7.95 7.69
N ALA A 373 -21.21 -7.46 7.50
CA ALA A 373 -21.61 -6.08 7.81
C ALA A 373 -22.79 -6.06 8.78
N PRO A 374 -22.55 -6.12 10.10
CA PRO A 374 -23.61 -6.15 11.10
C PRO A 374 -24.37 -4.81 11.18
N VAL A 375 -25.57 -4.85 11.73
CA VAL A 375 -26.48 -3.68 11.85
C VAL A 375 -26.20 -2.81 13.07
N ASP A 376 -25.54 -3.37 14.08
CA ASP A 376 -25.24 -2.79 15.39
C ASP A 376 -23.77 -2.34 15.52
N ASP A 377 -23.03 -2.32 14.41
CA ASP A 377 -21.68 -1.75 14.29
C ASP A 377 -21.65 -0.75 13.14
N GLY A 378 -20.68 0.17 13.16
CA GLY A 378 -20.62 1.29 12.24
C GLY A 378 -19.80 2.45 12.76
N ILE A 379 -20.15 3.63 12.22
CA ILE A 379 -19.65 4.90 12.71
C ILE A 379 -20.57 5.36 13.83
N TRP A 380 -20.01 5.62 14.98
CA TRP A 380 -20.71 6.18 16.13
C TRP A 380 -20.45 7.68 16.22
N ARG A 381 -21.47 8.45 16.59
CA ARG A 381 -21.36 9.86 16.95
C ARG A 381 -21.44 9.97 18.46
N ILE A 382 -20.55 10.79 19.04
CA ILE A 382 -20.42 11.00 20.48
C ILE A 382 -20.58 12.49 20.74
N ASP A 383 -21.48 12.87 21.63
CA ASP A 383 -21.54 14.20 22.20
C ASP A 383 -20.65 14.21 23.46
N LEU A 384 -19.54 14.94 23.40
CA LEU A 384 -18.52 14.99 24.45
C LEU A 384 -18.96 15.80 25.68
N GLU A 385 -20.04 16.58 25.59
CA GLU A 385 -20.59 17.34 26.71
C GLU A 385 -21.51 16.45 27.56
N THR A 386 -22.30 15.59 26.92
CA THR A 386 -23.25 14.69 27.59
C THR A 386 -22.70 13.27 27.80
N GLY A 387 -21.65 12.89 27.08
CA GLY A 387 -21.12 11.53 27.02
C GLY A 387 -21.95 10.55 26.19
N LEU A 388 -23.11 10.98 25.65
CA LEU A 388 -24.02 10.12 24.90
C LEU A 388 -23.42 9.71 23.56
N SER A 389 -23.58 8.43 23.22
CA SER A 389 -23.13 7.84 21.96
C SER A 389 -24.31 7.22 21.20
N GLU A 390 -24.40 7.49 19.91
CA GLU A 390 -25.41 6.90 19.03
C GLU A 390 -24.78 6.32 17.76
N LEU A 391 -25.40 5.30 17.20
CA LEU A 391 -24.96 4.71 15.93
C LEU A 391 -25.38 5.65 14.80
N PHE A 392 -24.40 6.38 14.26
CA PHE A 392 -24.62 7.39 13.23
C PHE A 392 -24.76 6.75 11.85
N ILE A 393 -23.83 5.86 11.47
CA ILE A 393 -23.88 5.17 10.17
C ILE A 393 -23.60 3.69 10.38
N PRO A 394 -24.62 2.80 10.30
CA PRO A 394 -24.42 1.36 10.39
C PRO A 394 -23.53 0.84 9.25
N LEU A 395 -22.64 -0.12 9.53
CA LEU A 395 -21.83 -0.79 8.49
C LEU A 395 -22.70 -1.37 7.39
N ARG A 396 -23.81 -2.02 7.76
CA ARG A 396 -24.74 -2.60 6.80
C ARG A 396 -25.29 -1.58 5.80
N ARG A 397 -25.48 -0.32 6.23
CA ARG A 397 -25.94 0.77 5.35
C ARG A 397 -24.91 1.07 4.27
N LEU A 398 -23.63 1.06 4.64
CA LEU A 398 -22.53 1.35 3.71
C LEU A 398 -22.54 0.35 2.55
N VAL A 399 -22.78 -0.94 2.80
CA VAL A 399 -22.81 -1.97 1.75
C VAL A 399 -23.75 -1.63 0.59
N PHE A 400 -24.85 -0.91 0.85
CA PHE A 400 -25.83 -0.55 -0.17
C PHE A 400 -25.53 0.75 -0.91
N VAL A 401 -24.56 1.55 -0.46
CA VAL A 401 -24.12 2.76 -1.16
C VAL A 401 -23.06 2.36 -2.19
N ALA A 402 -23.37 2.45 -3.48
CA ALA A 402 -22.50 2.00 -4.57
C ALA A 402 -21.92 0.58 -4.35
N PRO A 403 -22.78 -0.46 -4.31
CA PRO A 403 -22.36 -1.82 -3.97
C PRO A 403 -21.42 -2.43 -5.03
N GLU A 404 -20.47 -3.24 -4.59
CA GLU A 404 -19.63 -4.06 -5.47
C GLU A 404 -19.90 -5.56 -5.23
N PRO A 405 -19.84 -6.43 -6.26
CA PRO A 405 -20.14 -7.85 -6.10
C PRO A 405 -19.31 -8.56 -5.03
N SER A 406 -18.06 -8.14 -4.85
CA SER A 406 -17.12 -8.70 -3.85
C SER A 406 -17.56 -8.46 -2.40
N MET A 407 -18.52 -7.57 -2.14
CA MET A 407 -18.98 -7.25 -0.79
C MET A 407 -19.89 -8.32 -0.18
N ALA A 408 -20.56 -9.15 -0.99
CA ALA A 408 -21.66 -9.99 -0.51
C ALA A 408 -21.27 -10.97 0.62
N THR A 409 -20.03 -11.46 0.61
CA THR A 409 -19.50 -12.43 1.59
C THR A 409 -18.28 -11.89 2.36
N ALA A 410 -18.01 -10.59 2.23
CA ALA A 410 -16.80 -10.00 2.78
C ALA A 410 -16.97 -9.59 4.25
N LEU A 411 -15.84 -9.51 4.96
CA LEU A 411 -15.72 -8.77 6.21
C LEU A 411 -15.68 -7.28 5.89
N HIS A 412 -16.50 -6.46 6.54
CA HIS A 412 -16.54 -5.01 6.35
C HIS A 412 -16.02 -4.24 7.55
N TRP A 413 -15.37 -3.09 7.36
CA TRP A 413 -15.07 -2.19 8.47
C TRP A 413 -14.90 -0.75 7.98
N VAL A 414 -14.88 0.18 8.93
CA VAL A 414 -14.55 1.59 8.69
C VAL A 414 -13.19 1.88 9.30
N ASP A 415 -12.35 2.61 8.57
CA ASP A 415 -11.12 3.18 9.11
C ASP A 415 -10.90 4.63 8.64
N HIS A 416 -9.93 5.28 9.27
CA HIS A 416 -9.47 6.63 8.92
C HIS A 416 -10.55 7.71 8.96
N ILE A 417 -11.42 7.75 9.98
CA ILE A 417 -12.41 8.82 10.10
C ILE A 417 -11.72 10.19 10.25
N GLN A 418 -12.17 11.18 9.49
CA GLN A 418 -11.79 12.57 9.62
C GLN A 418 -12.98 13.51 9.40
N VAL A 419 -13.15 14.44 10.34
CA VAL A 419 -14.13 15.50 10.21
C VAL A 419 -13.52 16.66 9.41
N SER A 420 -14.29 17.20 8.47
CA SER A 420 -13.98 18.41 7.70
C SER A 420 -13.63 19.62 8.57
N ARG A 421 -12.92 20.60 8.00
CA ARG A 421 -12.34 21.73 8.76
C ARG A 421 -13.40 22.62 9.43
N GLY A 422 -14.58 22.77 8.84
CA GLY A 422 -15.73 23.49 9.43
C GLY A 422 -16.68 22.55 10.21
N GLY A 423 -16.50 21.24 10.08
CA GLY A 423 -17.23 20.24 10.84
C GLY A 423 -18.46 19.68 10.15
N SER A 424 -18.78 20.13 8.93
CA SER A 424 -20.05 19.82 8.25
C SER A 424 -20.09 18.38 7.72
N PHE A 425 -18.96 17.85 7.31
CA PHE A 425 -18.83 16.53 6.71
C PHE A 425 -17.86 15.61 7.46
N VAL A 426 -18.12 14.32 7.38
CA VAL A 426 -17.31 13.24 7.95
C VAL A 426 -16.84 12.35 6.80
N ALA A 427 -15.55 12.40 6.50
CA ALA A 427 -14.93 11.49 5.55
C ALA A 427 -14.42 10.24 6.28
N PHE A 428 -14.45 9.11 5.60
CA PHE A 428 -13.92 7.85 6.10
C PHE A 428 -13.67 6.87 4.96
N PHE A 429 -12.85 5.85 5.20
CA PHE A 429 -12.78 4.71 4.31
C PHE A 429 -13.76 3.64 4.76
N HIS A 430 -14.55 3.14 3.81
CA HIS A 430 -15.21 1.85 3.94
C HIS A 430 -14.35 0.81 3.25
N ARG A 431 -14.02 -0.26 3.96
CA ARG A 431 -13.15 -1.32 3.47
C ARG A 431 -13.79 -2.67 3.64
N TRP A 432 -13.40 -3.59 2.78
CA TRP A 432 -13.85 -4.96 2.89
C TRP A 432 -12.78 -5.95 2.43
N MET A 433 -12.87 -7.15 2.99
CA MET A 433 -11.97 -8.27 2.69
C MET A 433 -12.79 -9.53 2.41
N THR A 434 -12.61 -10.08 1.21
CA THR A 434 -13.28 -11.32 0.79
C THR A 434 -12.67 -12.54 1.48
N PRO A 435 -13.36 -13.70 1.50
CA PRO A 435 -12.86 -14.92 2.16
C PRO A 435 -11.50 -15.44 1.64
N ASP A 436 -11.14 -15.13 0.40
CA ASP A 436 -9.84 -15.44 -0.21
C ASP A 436 -8.72 -14.45 0.19
N GLY A 437 -9.04 -13.45 1.02
CA GLY A 437 -8.11 -12.44 1.51
C GLY A 437 -7.94 -11.22 0.60
N ALA A 438 -8.71 -11.10 -0.49
CA ALA A 438 -8.62 -9.90 -1.34
C ALA A 438 -9.19 -8.67 -0.61
N PHE A 439 -8.42 -7.58 -0.63
CA PHE A 439 -8.68 -6.36 0.13
C PHE A 439 -9.07 -5.22 -0.80
N SER A 440 -10.13 -4.48 -0.43
CA SER A 440 -10.63 -3.32 -1.18
C SER A 440 -10.94 -2.14 -0.28
N SER A 441 -10.91 -0.93 -0.84
CA SER A 441 -11.07 0.33 -0.10
C SER A 441 -11.73 1.40 -0.96
N ARG A 442 -12.71 2.10 -0.40
CA ARG A 442 -13.34 3.25 -1.04
C ARG A 442 -13.43 4.43 -0.08
N LEU A 443 -13.31 5.64 -0.62
CA LEU A 443 -13.48 6.88 0.13
C LEU A 443 -14.95 7.30 0.12
N MET A 444 -15.50 7.52 1.31
CA MET A 444 -16.87 7.94 1.51
C MET A 444 -16.92 9.22 2.33
N VAL A 445 -17.96 10.01 2.11
CA VAL A 445 -18.25 11.22 2.87
C VAL A 445 -19.71 11.19 3.29
N ALA A 446 -19.95 11.48 4.56
CA ALA A 446 -21.28 11.69 5.09
C ALA A 446 -21.47 13.15 5.51
N ASP A 447 -22.66 13.67 5.31
CA ASP A 447 -23.08 14.92 5.95
C ASP A 447 -23.32 14.65 7.44
N ARG A 448 -22.81 15.50 8.34
CA ARG A 448 -22.99 15.38 9.79
C ARG A 448 -24.46 15.40 10.22
N ASN A 449 -25.28 16.17 9.52
CA ASN A 449 -26.66 16.50 9.89
C ASN A 449 -27.70 15.81 9.01
N ALA A 450 -27.31 15.39 7.80
CA ALA A 450 -28.18 14.61 6.93
C ALA A 450 -27.86 13.12 7.03
N ASP A 451 -28.85 12.31 6.72
CA ASP A 451 -28.68 10.87 6.56
C ASP A 451 -27.93 10.50 5.26
N ASP A 452 -27.28 11.45 4.58
CA ASP A 452 -26.72 11.20 3.26
C ASP A 452 -25.25 10.78 3.33
N VAL A 453 -24.94 9.68 2.64
CA VAL A 453 -23.58 9.14 2.49
C VAL A 453 -23.28 9.00 1.01
N VAL A 454 -22.20 9.62 0.57
CA VAL A 454 -21.74 9.62 -0.83
C VAL A 454 -20.44 8.84 -0.94
N CYS A 455 -20.34 8.00 -1.96
CA CYS A 455 -19.08 7.36 -2.35
C CYS A 455 -18.33 8.29 -3.32
N LEU A 456 -17.21 8.87 -2.89
CA LEU A 456 -16.42 9.77 -3.74
C LEU A 456 -15.56 9.00 -4.75
N VAL A 457 -15.14 7.79 -4.39
CA VAL A 457 -14.35 6.91 -5.26
C VAL A 457 -14.85 5.48 -5.11
N ALA A 458 -15.61 5.00 -6.10
CA ALA A 458 -15.97 3.59 -6.23
C ALA A 458 -14.87 2.84 -7.02
N GLY A 459 -14.65 1.55 -6.73
CA GLY A 459 -13.92 0.67 -7.63
C GLY A 459 -12.41 0.91 -7.77
N GLY A 460 -11.69 1.09 -6.68
CA GLY A 460 -10.28 1.49 -6.77
C GLY A 460 -9.48 1.27 -5.50
N SER A 461 -8.27 1.82 -5.44
CA SER A 461 -7.52 1.90 -4.18
C SER A 461 -7.46 3.35 -3.70
N ALA A 462 -8.14 3.63 -2.61
CA ALA A 462 -7.92 4.85 -1.82
C ALA A 462 -7.05 4.52 -0.61
N SER A 463 -5.89 5.19 -0.49
CA SER A 463 -4.92 4.88 0.57
C SER A 463 -4.78 5.98 1.63
N HIS A 464 -4.82 7.26 1.22
CA HIS A 464 -4.67 8.41 2.10
C HIS A 464 -5.53 9.56 1.61
N TYR A 465 -6.04 10.38 2.52
CA TYR A 465 -6.63 11.67 2.21
C TYR A 465 -6.47 12.64 3.38
N ASP A 466 -6.71 13.91 3.14
CA ASP A 466 -6.94 14.92 4.17
C ASP A 466 -7.89 16.02 3.65
N TRP A 467 -8.54 16.72 4.57
CA TRP A 467 -9.38 17.87 4.24
C TRP A 467 -8.51 19.10 3.99
N ARG A 468 -8.62 19.70 2.80
CA ARG A 468 -8.02 21.01 2.52
C ARG A 468 -8.83 22.13 3.18
N ASP A 469 -10.15 22.03 3.04
CA ASP A 469 -11.15 22.95 3.58
C ASP A 469 -12.44 22.16 3.88
N ASP A 470 -13.56 22.82 4.17
CA ASP A 470 -14.80 22.13 4.54
C ASP A 470 -15.46 21.38 3.37
N THR A 471 -15.10 21.70 2.13
CA THR A 471 -15.77 21.19 0.92
C THR A 471 -14.84 20.46 -0.04
N HIS A 472 -13.53 20.48 0.21
CA HIS A 472 -12.53 19.84 -0.65
C HIS A 472 -11.64 18.86 0.12
N ILE A 473 -11.54 17.66 -0.42
CA ILE A 473 -10.62 16.61 0.03
C ILE A 473 -9.44 16.50 -0.95
N LEU A 474 -8.23 16.42 -0.41
CA LEU A 474 -7.03 16.00 -1.14
C LEU A 474 -6.79 14.53 -0.85
N GLY A 475 -6.74 13.68 -1.87
CA GLY A 475 -6.60 12.24 -1.68
C GLY A 475 -5.62 11.60 -2.66
N TRP A 476 -4.90 10.58 -2.18
CA TRP A 476 -4.20 9.63 -3.05
C TRP A 476 -5.16 8.51 -3.44
N LEU A 477 -5.72 8.64 -4.63
CA LEU A 477 -6.84 7.84 -5.13
C LEU A 477 -6.47 7.22 -6.47
N ARG A 478 -6.76 5.92 -6.65
CA ARG A 478 -6.75 5.26 -7.96
C ARG A 478 -8.20 5.00 -8.37
N PRO A 479 -8.86 5.89 -9.13
CA PRO A 479 -10.23 5.65 -9.57
C PRO A 479 -10.29 4.48 -10.56
N GLU A 480 -11.41 3.76 -10.56
CA GLU A 480 -11.71 2.73 -11.57
C GLU A 480 -11.68 3.38 -12.96
N ARG A 481 -10.79 2.91 -13.85
CA ARG A 481 -10.78 3.38 -15.23
C ARG A 481 -11.95 2.72 -15.96
N ARG A 482 -12.84 3.53 -16.57
CA ARG A 482 -13.92 3.07 -17.48
C ARG A 482 -13.47 2.05 -18.54
N VAL A 483 -12.17 2.01 -18.86
CA VAL A 483 -11.56 1.07 -19.82
C VAL A 483 -11.60 -0.39 -19.35
N ASN A 484 -11.76 -0.67 -18.05
CA ASN A 484 -11.84 -2.04 -17.55
C ASN A 484 -13.20 -2.72 -17.84
N ASN A 485 -14.28 -1.96 -18.02
CA ASN A 485 -15.60 -2.51 -18.40
C ASN A 485 -15.70 -2.85 -19.89
N LEU A 486 -14.78 -2.38 -20.73
CA LEU A 486 -14.71 -2.74 -22.16
C LEU A 486 -14.01 -4.09 -22.40
N ARG A 487 -13.47 -4.73 -21.35
CA ARG A 487 -12.73 -6.01 -21.45
C ARG A 487 -13.51 -7.19 -20.87
N SER A 488 -14.77 -6.97 -20.50
CA SER A 488 -15.70 -7.99 -20.01
C SER A 488 -17.03 -8.00 -20.78
N SER A 489 -17.06 -7.41 -22.00
CA SER A 489 -18.19 -7.53 -22.95
C SER A 489 -17.89 -8.56 -24.00
#